data_AF-A0A661KB14-F1
#
_entry.id   AF-A0A661KB14-F1
#
_cell.length_a   1.000
_cell.length_b   1.000
_cell.length_c   1.000
_cell.angle_alpha   90.00
_cell.angle_beta   90.00
_cell.angle_gamma   90.00
#
_symmetry.space_group_name_H-M   'P 1'
#
loop_
_entity.id
_entity.type
_entity.pdbx_description
1 polymer ?
#
loop_
_entity_poly.entity_id
_entity_poly.type
_entity_poly.pdbx_seq_one_letter_code
_entity_poly.pdbx_strand_id
1 'polypeptide(L)'
;MKVKSMRIPDDIEKGIDYVSRIEKIEKAQSFRKLVRIGLETYVAKTYERGKITLREACKLLDMTPSEAIDLFMELGVKGNIRANDVFTSIKSLTETSEQH
;
A
#
# COMPACT_ATOMS: atom_id res chain seq x y z
N MET A 1 5.13 13.84 15.65
CA MET A 1 4.22 12.68 15.89
C MET A 1 2.89 13.19 16.40
N LYS A 2 1.77 12.56 16.03
CA LYS A 2 0.45 12.81 16.63
C LYS A 2 0.13 11.67 17.59
N VAL A 3 -0.33 11.97 18.80
CA VAL A 3 -0.75 10.97 19.80
C VAL A 3 -2.26 10.82 19.73
N LYS A 4 -2.74 9.58 19.58
CA LYS A 4 -4.17 9.26 19.59
C LYS A 4 -4.39 8.11 20.56
N SER A 5 -5.21 8.35 21.59
CA SER A 5 -5.65 7.29 22.50
C SER A 5 -6.89 6.61 21.92
N MET A 6 -6.88 5.28 21.87
CA MET A 6 -8.01 4.48 21.39
C MET A 6 -8.09 3.18 22.18
N ARG A 7 -9.32 2.68 22.37
CA ARG A 7 -9.54 1.34 22.90
C ARG A 7 -9.32 0.34 21.77
N ILE A 8 -8.58 -0.73 22.06
CA ILE A 8 -8.36 -1.84 21.15
C ILE A 8 -9.06 -3.08 21.71
N PRO A 9 -9.67 -3.92 20.87
CA PRO A 9 -10.24 -5.18 21.33
C PRO A 9 -9.16 -6.23 21.60
N ASP A 10 -9.52 -7.24 22.39
CA ASP A 10 -8.58 -8.25 22.92
C ASP A 10 -7.91 -9.11 21.83
N ASP A 11 -8.57 -9.28 20.68
CA ASP A 11 -8.02 -9.99 19.52
C ASP A 11 -6.83 -9.25 18.91
N ILE A 12 -6.91 -7.93 18.79
CA ILE A 12 -5.81 -7.08 18.30
C ILE A 12 -4.67 -7.06 19.32
N GLU A 13 -4.96 -6.93 20.62
CA GLU A 13 -3.93 -6.94 21.68
C GLU A 13 -3.10 -8.24 21.64
N LYS A 14 -3.73 -9.40 21.42
CA LYS A 14 -3.02 -10.68 21.25
C LYS A 14 -2.05 -10.64 20.07
N GLY A 15 -2.43 -10.01 18.96
CA GLY A 15 -1.56 -9.83 17.79
C GLY A 15 -0.37 -8.91 18.09
N ILE A 16 -0.60 -7.81 18.80
CA ILE A 16 0.47 -6.89 19.26
C ILE A 16 1.46 -7.64 20.16
N ASP A 17 0.96 -8.41 21.12
CA ASP A 17 1.78 -9.18 22.06
C ASP A 17 2.59 -10.28 21.38
N TYR A 18 2.05 -10.88 20.32
CA TYR A 18 2.76 -11.86 19.52
C TYR A 18 3.97 -11.23 18.81
N VAL A 19 3.75 -10.11 18.08
CA VAL A 19 4.81 -9.41 17.35
C VAL A 19 5.85 -8.84 18.31
N SER A 20 5.42 -8.24 19.41
CA SER A 20 6.30 -7.68 20.44
C SER A 20 7.27 -8.73 21.00
N ARG A 21 6.78 -9.95 21.24
CA ARG A 21 7.61 -11.06 21.74
C ARG A 21 8.59 -11.59 20.71
N ILE A 22 8.15 -11.78 19.46
CA ILE A 22 8.99 -12.33 18.39
C ILE A 22 10.10 -11.37 18.00
N GLU A 23 9.75 -10.10 17.81
CA GLU A 23 10.69 -9.09 17.35
C GLU A 23 11.44 -8.41 18.49
N LYS A 24 11.08 -8.70 19.75
CA LYS A 24 11.65 -8.09 20.97
C LYS A 24 11.59 -6.57 20.95
N ILE A 25 10.49 -6.02 20.45
CA ILE A 25 10.21 -4.58 20.39
C ILE A 25 9.03 -4.23 21.29
N GLU A 26 8.91 -2.96 21.68
CA GLU A 26 7.79 -2.50 22.50
C GLU A 26 6.42 -2.70 21.82
N LYS A 27 5.37 -2.86 22.62
CA LYS A 27 3.99 -2.99 22.13
C LYS A 27 3.58 -1.84 21.21
N ALA A 28 3.97 -0.61 21.54
CA ALA A 28 3.65 0.56 20.72
C ALA A 28 4.33 0.51 19.34
N GLN A 29 5.57 0.01 19.27
CA GLN A 29 6.29 -0.19 18.00
C GLN A 29 5.64 -1.32 17.20
N SER A 30 5.32 -2.43 17.86
CA SER A 30 4.62 -3.59 17.27
C SER A 30 3.28 -3.17 16.67
N PHE A 31 2.50 -2.38 17.40
CA PHE A 31 1.23 -1.85 16.93
C PHE A 31 1.40 -0.98 15.69
N ARG A 32 2.35 -0.04 15.68
CA ARG A 32 2.61 0.80 14.51
C ARG A 32 3.02 -0.03 13.30
N LYS A 33 3.84 -1.06 13.50
CA LYS A 33 4.25 -1.98 12.45
C LYS A 33 3.05 -2.72 11.86
N LEU A 34 2.20 -3.30 12.72
CA LEU A 34 0.99 -3.99 12.29
C LEU A 34 0.03 -3.06 11.55
N VAL A 35 -0.16 -1.83 12.04
CA VAL A 35 -1.00 -0.83 11.37
C VAL A 35 -0.44 -0.45 10.00
N ARG A 36 0.89 -0.32 9.87
CA ARG A 36 1.54 -0.02 8.59
C ARG A 36 1.30 -1.13 7.56
N ILE A 37 1.56 -2.38 7.93
CA ILE A 37 1.31 -3.57 7.08
C ILE A 37 -0.18 -3.68 6.72
N GLY A 38 -1.05 -3.42 7.70
CA GLY A 38 -2.50 -3.43 7.51
C GLY A 38 -2.97 -2.35 6.52
N LEU A 39 -2.41 -1.13 6.60
CA LEU A 39 -2.69 -0.04 5.68
C LEU A 39 -2.23 -0.39 4.26
N GLU A 40 -1.00 -0.88 4.10
CA GLU A 40 -0.44 -1.32 2.82
C GLU A 40 -1.33 -2.38 2.17
N THR A 41 -1.68 -3.42 2.93
CA THR A 41 -2.56 -4.50 2.46
C THR A 41 -3.96 -4.00 2.10
N TYR A 42 -4.53 -3.10 2.91
CA TYR A 42 -5.85 -2.55 2.67
C TYR A 42 -5.88 -1.70 1.38
N VAL A 43 -4.89 -0.83 1.19
CA VAL A 43 -4.76 0.00 -0.02
C VAL A 43 -4.56 -0.89 -1.24
N ALA A 44 -3.67 -1.88 -1.16
CA ALA A 44 -3.41 -2.82 -2.26
C ALA A 44 -4.69 -3.56 -2.70
N LYS A 45 -5.45 -4.13 -1.75
CA LYS A 45 -6.74 -4.80 -2.04
C LYS A 45 -7.80 -3.85 -2.56
N THR A 46 -7.77 -2.59 -2.14
CA THR A 46 -8.73 -1.56 -2.61
C THR A 46 -8.41 -1.16 -4.05
N TYR A 47 -7.13 -1.04 -4.38
CA TYR A 47 -6.62 -0.82 -5.74
C TYR A 47 -6.94 -2.01 -6.66
N GLU A 48 -6.72 -3.24 -6.20
CA GLU A 48 -7.08 -4.47 -6.92
C GLU A 48 -8.55 -4.49 -7.33
N ARG A 49 -9.44 -4.06 -6.43
CA ARG A 49 -10.89 -3.97 -6.68
C ARG A 49 -11.28 -2.79 -7.58
N GLY A 50 -10.33 -1.98 -8.03
CA GLY A 50 -10.56 -0.79 -8.85
C GLY A 50 -11.29 0.34 -8.12
N LYS A 51 -11.32 0.33 -6.78
CA LYS A 51 -12.00 1.36 -5.97
C LYS A 51 -11.18 2.65 -5.84
N ILE A 52 -9.88 2.54 -6.00
CA ILE A 52 -8.94 3.67 -5.99
C ILE A 52 -7.98 3.53 -7.19
N THR A 53 -7.47 4.67 -7.63
CA THR A 53 -6.41 4.74 -8.65
C THR A 53 -5.03 4.54 -8.03
N LEU A 54 -4.02 4.25 -8.87
CA LEU A 54 -2.63 4.18 -8.42
C LEU A 54 -2.18 5.50 -7.77
N ARG A 55 -2.61 6.64 -8.33
CA ARG A 55 -2.29 7.97 -7.79
C ARG A 55 -2.85 8.17 -6.38
N GLU A 56 -4.07 7.71 -6.12
CA GLU A 56 -4.68 7.78 -4.79
C GLU A 56 -3.98 6.84 -3.80
N ALA A 57 -3.61 5.65 -4.26
CA ALA A 57 -2.82 4.73 -3.45
C ALA A 57 -1.46 5.33 -3.05
N CYS A 58 -0.73 5.93 -3.99
CA CYS A 58 0.53 6.63 -3.71
C CYS A 58 0.36 7.73 -2.65
N LYS A 59 -0.71 8.53 -2.73
CA LYS A 59 -1.01 9.57 -1.73
C LYS A 59 -1.32 8.99 -0.34
N LEU A 60 -2.01 7.86 -0.27
CA LEU A 60 -2.38 7.22 0.99
C LEU A 60 -1.19 6.54 1.69
N LEU A 61 -0.28 5.98 0.90
CA LEU A 61 0.90 5.28 1.40
C LEU A 61 2.13 6.18 1.54
N ASP A 62 2.05 7.41 1.04
CA ASP A 62 3.15 8.37 0.95
C ASP A 62 4.36 7.76 0.22
N MET A 63 4.08 7.20 -0.96
CA MET A 63 5.03 6.48 -1.81
C MET A 63 5.00 7.01 -3.23
N THR A 64 6.10 6.85 -3.94
CA THR A 64 6.16 7.07 -5.39
C THR A 64 5.38 5.97 -6.13
N PRO A 65 5.00 6.20 -7.41
CA PRO A 65 4.35 5.18 -8.22
C PRO A 65 5.15 3.88 -8.34
N SER A 66 6.47 3.95 -8.47
CA SER A 66 7.33 2.76 -8.58
C SER A 66 7.29 1.94 -7.29
N GLU A 67 7.49 2.58 -6.13
CA GLU A 67 7.44 1.90 -4.82
C GLU A 67 6.07 1.25 -4.56
N ALA A 68 4.99 1.92 -4.96
CA ALA A 68 3.65 1.38 -4.82
C ALA A 68 3.42 0.15 -5.73
N ILE A 69 3.94 0.17 -6.96
CA ILE A 69 3.87 -0.97 -7.88
C ILE A 69 4.65 -2.16 -7.32
N ASP A 70 5.89 -1.92 -6.85
CA ASP A 70 6.73 -2.97 -6.26
C ASP A 70 6.04 -3.61 -5.05
N LEU A 71 5.50 -2.79 -4.13
CA LEU A 71 4.73 -3.25 -2.98
C LEU A 71 3.51 -4.08 -3.40
N PHE A 72 2.76 -3.65 -4.42
CA PHE A 72 1.59 -4.40 -4.89
C PHE A 72 1.97 -5.72 -5.52
N MET A 73 3.10 -5.78 -6.24
CA MET A 73 3.64 -7.03 -6.77
C MET A 73 4.04 -8.00 -5.66
N GLU A 74 4.72 -7.53 -4.61
CA GLU A 74 5.07 -8.34 -3.43
C GLU A 74 3.84 -8.88 -2.71
N LEU A 75 2.78 -8.08 -2.60
CA LEU A 75 1.50 -8.47 -2.01
C LEU A 75 0.65 -9.37 -2.92
N GLY A 76 1.14 -9.70 -4.12
CA GLY A 76 0.44 -10.57 -5.08
C GLY A 76 -0.74 -9.90 -5.77
N VAL A 77 -0.88 -8.57 -5.62
CA VAL A 77 -1.89 -7.78 -6.33
C VAL A 77 -1.41 -7.57 -7.76
N LYS A 78 -1.88 -8.44 -8.66
CA LYS A 78 -1.72 -8.24 -10.11
C LYS A 78 -2.56 -7.03 -10.48
N GLY A 79 -1.89 -5.90 -10.67
CA GLY A 79 -2.54 -4.59 -10.72
C GLY A 79 -3.73 -4.52 -11.66
N ASN A 80 -4.71 -3.69 -11.29
CA ASN A 80 -5.78 -3.21 -12.17
C ASN A 80 -5.23 -2.28 -13.27
N ILE A 81 -4.02 -2.57 -13.80
CA ILE A 81 -3.53 -1.98 -15.03
C ILE A 81 -4.37 -2.61 -16.12
N ARG A 82 -5.48 -1.97 -16.45
CA ARG A 82 -6.27 -2.38 -17.60
C ARG A 82 -5.36 -2.25 -18.82
N ALA A 83 -5.49 -3.16 -19.79
CA ALA A 83 -4.71 -3.08 -21.03
C ALA A 83 -4.77 -1.68 -21.68
N ASN A 84 -5.85 -0.93 -21.46
CA ASN A 84 -6.01 0.47 -21.87
C ASN A 84 -5.04 1.47 -21.23
N ASP A 85 -4.60 1.26 -19.99
CA ASP A 85 -3.67 2.17 -19.30
C ASP A 85 -2.23 1.95 -19.80
N VAL A 86 -1.87 0.69 -20.10
CA VAL A 86 -0.63 0.37 -20.81
C VAL A 86 -0.69 0.92 -22.24
N PHE A 87 -1.82 0.73 -22.93
CA PHE A 87 -2.00 1.20 -24.30
C PHE A 87 -1.93 2.72 -24.42
N THR A 88 -2.57 3.47 -23.52
CA THR A 88 -2.47 4.94 -23.50
C THR A 88 -1.07 5.42 -23.17
N SER A 89 -0.35 4.75 -22.26
CA SER A 89 1.05 5.09 -21.96
C SER A 89 1.96 4.85 -23.17
N ILE A 90 1.84 3.69 -23.83
CA ILE A 90 2.59 3.39 -25.07
C ILE A 90 2.26 4.42 -26.16
N LYS A 91 0.98 4.75 -26.34
CA LYS A 91 0.54 5.73 -27.35
C LYS A 91 1.14 7.11 -27.11
N SER A 92 1.19 7.56 -25.87
CA SER A 92 1.79 8.86 -25.51
C SER A 92 3.31 8.92 -25.76
N LEU A 93 4.00 7.78 -25.62
CA LEU A 93 5.43 7.67 -25.90
C LEU A 93 5.70 7.69 -27.42
N THR A 94 4.84 7.04 -28.21
CA THR A 94 4.97 7.02 -29.68
C THR A 94 4.61 8.36 -30.34
N GLU A 95 3.65 9.11 -29.79
CA GLU A 95 3.27 10.44 -30.30
C GLU A 95 4.37 11.50 -30.04
N THR A 96 5.22 11.29 -29.03
CA THR A 96 6.33 12.23 -28.72
C THR A 96 7.54 12.01 -29.64
N SER A 97 7.72 10.80 -30.19
CA SER A 97 8.79 10.48 -31.14
C SER A 97 8.56 10.96 -32.58
N GLU A 98 7.39 11.49 -32.91
CA GLU A 98 7.08 12.02 -34.26
C GLU A 98 7.27 13.55 -34.37
N GLN A 99 7.70 14.23 -33.30
CA GLN A 99 7.93 15.70 -33.29
C GLN A 99 9.42 16.10 -33.23
N HIS A 100 10.35 15.23 -33.63
CA HIS A 100 11.75 15.58 -33.90
C HIS A 100 12.23 15.00 -35.22
#